data_AF-A0A1I1AWI8-F1
#
_entry.id   AF-A0A1I1AWI8-F1
#
_cell.length_a   1.000
_cell.length_b   1.000
_cell.length_c   1.000
_cell.angle_alpha   90.00
_cell.angle_beta   90.00
_cell.angle_gamma   90.00
#
_symmetry.space_group_name_H-M   'P 1'
#
loop_
_entity.id
_entity.type
_entity.pdbx_description
1 polymer ?
#
loop_
_entity_poly.entity_id
_entity_poly.type
_entity_poly.pdbx_seq_one_letter_code
_entity_poly.pdbx_strand_id
1 'polypeptide(L)'
;VDSEVTLLLVELRPVDNEVTLLLVELKPVDSEVTLLLVDDNPVDSEVTLLSVVLKPVDNEVTLLLVELSPVDNEVTLLLVELKPVDNEVTLLLVELRPVDSEVTLLSVVLRPVDNEVTLLLVDDRPVDSEVTLLLVDDNPVDSEVTLLSVVLKPVDNEVTLLLVLLKPVDSEVTLLLVDDRPVDSEVTLLLVELKPVDSEVTLLLVELRPVDNEVTLLLVDDRPVDNEVTLLLVDDRPVDSEATLLLVELKPVDNEVTLLFVELRPVDSEVTLLLVDDRPVDSEVTLLFVDDRPVDSEVTLLSVVLKPVDNEVTLLLVDDRPVDSEVTLLLVDDSPVDSEVTLLFVELKPVDNEVTLLLVDDRPVDSEVTLLLVDDNPV
;
A
#
# COMPACT_ATOMS: atom_id res chain seq x y z
N VAL A 1 -13.39 -38.04 10.61
CA VAL A 1 -12.40 -37.02 10.23
C VAL A 1 -12.87 -36.54 8.90
N ASP A 2 -13.63 -35.46 8.93
CA ASP A 2 -14.78 -35.34 8.04
C ASP A 2 -14.64 -34.22 7.01
N SER A 3 -13.43 -33.70 6.77
CA SER A 3 -13.17 -32.73 5.70
C SER A 3 -13.81 -33.14 4.38
N GLU A 4 -14.27 -32.15 3.63
CA GLU A 4 -14.75 -32.26 2.26
C GLU A 4 -14.17 -31.07 1.48
N VAL A 5 -14.01 -31.25 0.17
CA VAL A 5 -13.23 -30.35 -0.70
C VAL A 5 -13.88 -30.31 -2.08
N THR A 6 -14.45 -29.16 -2.45
CA THR A 6 -14.91 -28.83 -3.81
C THR A 6 -13.75 -28.54 -4.77
N LEU A 7 -13.96 -28.78 -6.07
CA LEU A 7 -13.12 -28.44 -7.22
C LEU A 7 -14.01 -28.52 -8.46
N LEU A 8 -14.08 -27.46 -9.27
CA LEU A 8 -14.53 -27.48 -10.65
C LEU A 8 -13.41 -26.85 -11.49
N LEU A 9 -13.46 -27.19 -12.78
CA LEU A 9 -12.82 -26.49 -13.88
C LEU A 9 -13.86 -26.63 -15.00
N VAL A 10 -14.23 -25.54 -15.64
CA VAL A 10 -15.22 -25.50 -16.72
C VAL A 10 -14.77 -24.49 -17.79
N GLU A 11 -13.66 -24.81 -18.44
CA GLU A 11 -13.47 -24.46 -19.84
C GLU A 11 -14.82 -24.61 -20.61
N LEU A 12 -15.40 -23.53 -21.14
CA LEU A 12 -16.79 -23.43 -21.68
C LEU A 12 -16.93 -23.26 -23.20
N ARG A 13 -15.88 -23.65 -23.93
CA ARG A 13 -15.64 -23.64 -25.37
C ARG A 13 -15.58 -22.26 -26.02
N PRO A 14 -14.39 -21.81 -26.48
CA PRO A 14 -14.20 -20.67 -27.35
C PRO A 14 -15.37 -20.39 -28.32
N VAL A 15 -16.04 -19.26 -28.11
CA VAL A 15 -16.89 -18.55 -29.07
C VAL A 15 -16.12 -17.66 -30.09
N ASP A 16 -14.84 -17.33 -29.99
CA ASP A 16 -13.87 -17.52 -28.90
C ASP A 16 -14.46 -16.86 -27.56
N ASN A 17 -14.32 -17.47 -26.34
CA ASN A 17 -15.01 -17.25 -25.00
C ASN A 17 -15.06 -18.58 -24.16
N GLU A 18 -14.72 -18.71 -22.86
CA GLU A 18 -14.77 -20.05 -22.15
C GLU A 18 -15.00 -20.17 -20.57
N VAL A 19 -15.66 -19.23 -19.86
CA VAL A 19 -15.99 -19.14 -18.37
C VAL A 19 -16.14 -20.39 -17.46
N THR A 20 -15.39 -20.47 -16.33
CA THR A 20 -15.65 -21.41 -15.18
C THR A 20 -16.35 -20.80 -13.95
N LEU A 21 -17.19 -21.62 -13.30
CA LEU A 21 -17.59 -21.49 -11.88
C LEU A 21 -17.38 -22.77 -11.05
N LEU A 22 -17.18 -22.58 -9.74
CA LEU A 22 -17.45 -23.51 -8.64
C LEU A 22 -18.09 -22.71 -7.49
N LEU A 23 -18.74 -23.44 -6.58
CA LEU A 23 -18.70 -23.16 -5.13
C LEU A 23 -18.76 -24.52 -4.42
N VAL A 24 -18.37 -24.60 -3.15
CA VAL A 24 -18.93 -25.65 -2.28
C VAL A 24 -19.07 -25.19 -0.81
N GLU A 25 -19.95 -25.90 -0.07
CA GLU A 25 -20.22 -25.96 1.39
C GLU A 25 -20.53 -27.43 1.75
N LEU A 26 -19.78 -28.11 2.64
CA LEU A 26 -19.82 -29.58 2.86
C LEU A 26 -19.10 -30.20 4.12
N LYS A 27 -19.76 -30.43 5.30
CA LYS A 27 -19.46 -31.39 6.47
C LYS A 27 -18.49 -31.14 7.70
N PRO A 28 -17.16 -31.40 7.62
CA PRO A 28 -16.00 -31.42 8.54
C PRO A 28 -15.81 -31.95 9.97
N VAL A 29 -14.54 -31.73 10.36
CA VAL A 29 -13.72 -32.10 11.51
C VAL A 29 -13.89 -31.25 12.79
N ASP A 30 -14.39 -30.01 12.79
CA ASP A 30 -14.69 -29.07 11.70
C ASP A 30 -13.37 -28.65 10.93
N SER A 31 -13.42 -28.19 9.65
CA SER A 31 -12.33 -27.84 8.66
C SER A 31 -12.61 -28.35 7.22
N GLU A 32 -12.88 -27.45 6.27
CA GLU A 32 -13.27 -27.63 4.86
C GLU A 32 -12.29 -26.74 4.00
N VAL A 33 -11.90 -27.09 2.74
CA VAL A 33 -11.05 -26.23 1.82
C VAL A 33 -11.51 -26.29 0.34
N THR A 34 -11.55 -25.18 -0.41
CA THR A 34 -11.97 -25.14 -1.84
C THR A 34 -11.05 -24.30 -2.73
N LEU A 35 -11.08 -24.58 -4.03
CA LEU A 35 -10.21 -24.07 -5.07
C LEU A 35 -10.96 -23.84 -6.37
N LEU A 36 -10.49 -22.90 -7.20
CA LEU A 36 -10.89 -22.76 -8.60
C LEU A 36 -9.76 -22.33 -9.51
N LEU A 37 -10.07 -22.41 -10.80
CA LEU A 37 -9.24 -22.15 -11.96
C LEU A 37 -10.13 -21.64 -13.08
N VAL A 38 -9.67 -20.58 -13.73
CA VAL A 38 -9.91 -20.20 -15.13
C VAL A 38 -8.57 -19.68 -15.62
N ASP A 39 -7.91 -20.27 -16.61
CA ASP A 39 -8.35 -21.43 -17.41
C ASP A 39 -9.65 -21.19 -18.18
N ASP A 40 -9.77 -20.04 -18.85
CA ASP A 40 -10.42 -19.94 -20.15
C ASP A 40 -9.44 -19.27 -21.13
N ASN A 41 -9.50 -19.52 -22.44
CA ASN A 41 -8.49 -19.13 -23.45
C ASN A 41 -8.71 -18.06 -24.57
N PRO A 42 -9.90 -17.67 -25.16
CA PRO A 42 -10.23 -16.21 -25.40
C PRO A 42 -11.68 -15.70 -25.86
N VAL A 43 -12.50 -14.82 -25.21
CA VAL A 43 -13.70 -14.04 -25.78
C VAL A 43 -13.44 -13.32 -27.11
N ASP A 44 -12.52 -12.36 -27.16
CA ASP A 44 -11.14 -12.62 -26.81
C ASP A 44 -10.70 -12.68 -25.28
N SER A 45 -11.44 -12.17 -24.27
CA SER A 45 -11.29 -12.25 -22.75
C SER A 45 -11.68 -13.55 -22.05
N GLU A 46 -11.20 -13.87 -20.85
CA GLU A 46 -11.64 -15.08 -20.10
C GLU A 46 -11.86 -14.74 -18.58
N VAL A 47 -12.58 -15.54 -17.75
CA VAL A 47 -13.14 -15.09 -16.43
C VAL A 47 -13.30 -16.16 -15.31
N THR A 48 -12.51 -16.17 -14.22
CA THR A 48 -12.85 -16.96 -13.00
C THR A 48 -13.86 -16.26 -12.10
N LEU A 49 -14.84 -17.03 -11.59
CA LEU A 49 -15.52 -16.71 -10.33
C LEU A 49 -15.57 -17.90 -9.35
N LEU A 50 -14.94 -17.75 -8.19
CA LEU A 50 -15.22 -18.58 -7.01
C LEU A 50 -15.78 -17.71 -5.89
N SER A 51 -16.83 -18.22 -5.26
CA SER A 51 -17.14 -17.91 -3.86
C SER A 51 -17.10 -19.21 -3.10
N VAL A 52 -16.84 -19.12 -1.80
CA VAL A 52 -16.85 -20.24 -0.88
C VAL A 52 -17.59 -19.91 0.40
N VAL A 53 -18.16 -20.97 0.98
CA VAL A 53 -18.67 -21.08 2.35
C VAL A 53 -18.31 -22.51 2.74
N LEU A 54 -17.15 -22.74 3.33
CA LEU A 54 -16.55 -24.05 3.63
C LEU A 54 -16.10 -24.25 5.09
N LYS A 55 -16.96 -24.86 5.94
CA LYS A 55 -16.81 -24.95 7.42
C LYS A 55 -15.41 -25.38 7.99
N PRO A 56 -14.54 -24.44 8.42
CA PRO A 56 -14.01 -24.31 9.78
C PRO A 56 -13.27 -25.34 10.63
N VAL A 57 -11.94 -25.19 10.81
CA VAL A 57 -11.13 -25.75 11.94
C VAL A 57 -11.20 -25.12 13.38
N ASP A 58 -11.75 -23.96 13.69
CA ASP A 58 -12.83 -23.27 13.02
C ASP A 58 -12.42 -22.40 11.79
N ASN A 59 -11.19 -22.51 11.22
CA ASN A 59 -10.70 -21.87 9.97
C ASN A 59 -11.38 -22.26 8.63
N GLU A 60 -11.76 -21.27 7.83
CA GLU A 60 -12.13 -21.33 6.41
C GLU A 60 -10.88 -21.05 5.52
N VAL A 61 -10.75 -21.68 4.33
CA VAL A 61 -9.65 -21.39 3.38
C VAL A 61 -10.12 -21.49 1.93
N THR A 62 -9.72 -20.51 1.12
CA THR A 62 -9.92 -20.56 -0.34
C THR A 62 -8.77 -19.96 -1.15
N LEU A 63 -8.47 -20.58 -2.31
CA LEU A 63 -7.54 -20.04 -3.31
C LEU A 63 -8.19 -19.92 -4.71
N LEU A 64 -7.75 -18.91 -5.48
CA LEU A 64 -7.93 -18.85 -6.93
C LEU A 64 -6.58 -18.79 -7.64
N LEU A 65 -6.64 -19.21 -8.90
CA LEU A 65 -5.82 -18.68 -9.97
C LEU A 65 -6.76 -17.99 -10.97
N VAL A 66 -6.26 -16.96 -11.64
CA VAL A 66 -6.51 -16.73 -13.07
C VAL A 66 -5.18 -16.77 -13.83
N GLU A 67 -5.19 -17.37 -15.02
CA GLU A 67 -4.03 -17.51 -15.92
C GLU A 67 -4.33 -16.79 -17.26
N LEU A 68 -3.67 -17.22 -18.33
CA LEU A 68 -4.20 -17.63 -19.65
C LEU A 68 -4.18 -16.68 -20.87
N SER A 69 -3.59 -15.50 -20.70
CA SER A 69 -3.13 -14.55 -21.76
C SER A 69 -4.14 -14.11 -22.87
N PRO A 70 -5.39 -13.69 -22.61
CA PRO A 70 -6.44 -13.63 -23.64
C PRO A 70 -7.44 -12.43 -23.58
N VAL A 71 -7.42 -11.56 -24.59
CA VAL A 71 -8.30 -10.52 -25.27
C VAL A 71 -7.39 -10.11 -26.39
N ASP A 72 -6.07 -10.11 -26.15
CA ASP A 72 -5.39 -9.35 -25.07
C ASP A 72 -5.48 -9.70 -23.47
N ASN A 73 -6.60 -9.69 -22.69
CA ASN A 73 -6.83 -9.51 -21.21
C ASN A 73 -7.75 -10.53 -20.38
N GLU A 74 -7.29 -11.10 -19.23
CA GLU A 74 -8.15 -11.96 -18.35
C GLU A 74 -8.68 -11.34 -17.03
N VAL A 75 -9.91 -11.71 -16.62
CA VAL A 75 -10.62 -11.18 -15.42
C VAL A 75 -10.74 -12.22 -14.30
N THR A 76 -10.62 -11.77 -13.05
CA THR A 76 -10.48 -12.63 -11.87
C THR A 76 -11.37 -12.22 -10.72
N LEU A 77 -12.10 -13.15 -10.09
CA LEU A 77 -12.80 -12.91 -8.82
C LEU A 77 -12.75 -14.10 -7.87
N LEU A 78 -12.31 -13.84 -6.63
CA LEU A 78 -12.55 -14.72 -5.49
C LEU A 78 -13.11 -13.91 -4.31
N LEU A 79 -14.22 -14.40 -3.75
CA LEU A 79 -14.69 -14.05 -2.41
C LEU A 79 -14.50 -15.23 -1.46
N VAL A 80 -13.87 -14.96 -0.31
CA VAL A 80 -13.87 -15.81 0.89
C VAL A 80 -14.63 -15.02 1.94
N GLU A 81 -15.48 -15.71 2.68
CA GLU A 81 -16.20 -15.16 3.81
C GLU A 81 -16.51 -16.30 4.76
N LEU A 82 -16.57 -15.92 6.03
CA LEU A 82 -17.17 -16.61 7.14
C LEU A 82 -16.37 -17.84 7.57
N LYS A 83 -16.87 -18.46 8.64
CA LYS A 83 -16.10 -18.59 9.89
C LYS A 83 -14.58 -18.84 9.70
N PRO A 84 -13.75 -17.85 10.04
CA PRO A 84 -13.34 -17.74 11.42
C PRO A 84 -13.13 -19.04 12.26
N VAL A 85 -11.85 -19.37 12.59
CA VAL A 85 -11.35 -20.05 13.83
C VAL A 85 -11.71 -19.40 15.18
N ASP A 86 -11.52 -18.09 15.33
CA ASP A 86 -12.17 -17.07 14.51
C ASP A 86 -11.33 -16.42 13.32
N ASN A 87 -10.24 -17.08 12.84
CA ASN A 87 -9.43 -16.89 11.59
C ASN A 87 -9.98 -17.41 10.22
N GLU A 88 -9.66 -16.76 9.10
CA GLU A 88 -9.94 -17.18 7.70
C GLU A 88 -8.85 -16.75 6.67
N VAL A 89 -8.37 -17.67 5.81
CA VAL A 89 -7.28 -17.42 4.84
C VAL A 89 -7.77 -17.31 3.40
N THR A 90 -7.42 -16.19 2.74
CA THR A 90 -7.67 -15.92 1.31
C THR A 90 -6.37 -15.70 0.56
N LEU A 91 -6.10 -16.52 -0.46
CA LEU A 91 -5.01 -16.33 -1.43
C LEU A 91 -5.58 -16.20 -2.84
N LEU A 92 -4.98 -15.36 -3.67
CA LEU A 92 -5.50 -15.09 -5.00
C LEU A 92 -4.36 -14.71 -5.95
N LEU A 93 -3.99 -15.66 -6.81
CA LEU A 93 -3.07 -15.42 -7.92
C LEU A 93 -3.85 -14.88 -9.11
N VAL A 94 -3.24 -13.92 -9.80
CA VAL A 94 -3.47 -13.67 -11.21
C VAL A 94 -2.10 -13.69 -11.89
N GLU A 95 -2.04 -14.34 -13.05
CA GLU A 95 -0.87 -14.31 -13.95
C GLU A 95 -0.76 -12.89 -14.58
N LEU A 96 0.06 -12.66 -15.60
CA LEU A 96 -0.28 -13.05 -16.97
C LEU A 96 0.95 -12.89 -17.89
N ARG A 97 0.73 -12.95 -19.21
CA ARG A 97 1.39 -12.04 -20.16
C ARG A 97 0.28 -11.40 -20.97
N PRO A 98 -0.48 -10.51 -20.33
CA PRO A 98 -1.62 -9.90 -20.94
C PRO A 98 -1.18 -8.83 -21.92
N VAL A 99 -2.16 -8.39 -22.69
CA VAL A 99 -2.19 -7.11 -23.39
C VAL A 99 -3.55 -6.50 -23.01
N ASP A 100 -3.73 -5.19 -22.96
CA ASP A 100 -5.01 -4.53 -22.63
C ASP A 100 -5.69 -5.00 -21.28
N SER A 101 -4.95 -5.48 -20.25
CA SER A 101 -5.58 -6.19 -19.08
C SER A 101 -6.49 -5.36 -18.15
N GLU A 102 -7.41 -6.03 -17.43
CA GLU A 102 -8.34 -5.44 -16.43
C GLU A 102 -8.58 -6.43 -15.26
N VAL A 103 -7.57 -6.67 -14.42
CA VAL A 103 -7.69 -7.60 -13.27
C VAL A 103 -8.44 -6.93 -12.10
N THR A 104 -9.48 -7.55 -11.52
CA THR A 104 -10.32 -6.90 -10.48
C THR A 104 -10.69 -7.83 -9.30
N LEU A 105 -9.84 -7.90 -8.26
CA LEU A 105 -10.12 -8.74 -7.08
C LEU A 105 -10.89 -7.99 -5.98
N LEU A 106 -11.78 -8.71 -5.28
CA LEU A 106 -12.66 -8.11 -4.27
C LEU A 106 -13.07 -9.16 -3.21
N SER A 107 -12.62 -9.00 -1.95
CA SER A 107 -13.07 -9.83 -0.82
C SER A 107 -13.44 -8.97 0.39
N VAL A 108 -14.34 -9.46 1.25
CA VAL A 108 -14.96 -8.69 2.34
C VAL A 108 -15.26 -9.65 3.50
N VAL A 109 -14.50 -9.59 4.59
CA VAL A 109 -14.68 -10.51 5.73
C VAL A 109 -15.34 -9.80 6.91
N LEU A 110 -16.39 -10.41 7.47
CA LEU A 110 -17.25 -9.74 8.46
C LEU A 110 -17.07 -10.32 9.86
N ARG A 111 -16.34 -9.58 10.71
CA ARG A 111 -16.07 -9.87 12.14
C ARG A 111 -15.25 -11.15 12.38
N PRO A 112 -14.09 -11.31 11.73
CA PRO A 112 -13.15 -12.33 12.15
C PRO A 112 -12.50 -11.94 13.50
N VAL A 113 -11.98 -12.93 14.23
CA VAL A 113 -11.34 -12.79 15.54
C VAL A 113 -10.20 -13.82 15.62
N ASP A 114 -8.95 -13.48 15.89
CA ASP A 114 -7.78 -14.34 15.60
C ASP A 114 -7.51 -14.45 14.06
N ASN A 115 -7.62 -13.41 13.22
CA ASN A 115 -7.56 -13.49 11.72
C ASN A 115 -6.17 -13.53 11.06
N GLU A 116 -6.09 -14.02 9.80
CA GLU A 116 -4.85 -14.09 8.99
C GLU A 116 -5.17 -14.13 7.46
N VAL A 117 -5.46 -12.98 6.84
CA VAL A 117 -5.69 -12.90 5.38
C VAL A 117 -4.35 -12.77 4.63
N THR A 118 -4.18 -13.38 3.45
CA THR A 118 -2.92 -13.24 2.68
C THR A 118 -3.07 -13.22 1.14
N LEU A 119 -3.22 -12.06 0.50
CA LEU A 119 -3.23 -11.97 -0.98
C LEU A 119 -1.82 -11.96 -1.58
N LEU A 120 -1.67 -12.46 -2.82
CA LEU A 120 -0.38 -12.58 -3.50
C LEU A 120 -0.53 -12.56 -5.04
N LEU A 121 -0.42 -11.37 -5.63
CA LEU A 121 -0.32 -11.17 -7.09
C LEU A 121 1.13 -11.33 -7.57
N VAL A 122 1.34 -11.88 -8.79
CA VAL A 122 2.65 -11.92 -9.46
C VAL A 122 2.48 -11.95 -10.98
N ASP A 123 3.01 -10.97 -11.69
CA ASP A 123 2.89 -10.83 -13.15
C ASP A 123 4.27 -10.61 -13.84
N ASP A 124 4.46 -11.02 -15.10
CA ASP A 124 5.74 -10.88 -15.85
C ASP A 124 5.54 -10.47 -17.31
N ARG A 125 5.59 -9.14 -17.50
CA ARG A 125 5.36 -8.36 -18.72
C ARG A 125 3.89 -8.26 -19.09
N PRO A 126 3.06 -7.62 -18.24
CA PRO A 126 1.86 -6.97 -18.69
C PRO A 126 2.16 -5.76 -19.58
N VAL A 127 1.20 -5.53 -20.46
CA VAL A 127 1.21 -4.53 -21.52
C VAL A 127 -0.20 -3.95 -21.58
N ASP A 128 -0.36 -2.63 -21.63
CA ASP A 128 -1.66 -1.95 -21.64
C ASP A 128 -2.62 -2.39 -20.48
N SER A 129 -2.14 -2.73 -19.27
CA SER A 129 -2.93 -3.46 -18.25
C SER A 129 -3.29 -2.72 -16.95
N GLU A 130 -4.57 -2.72 -16.61
CA GLU A 130 -5.15 -2.26 -15.35
C GLU A 130 -5.29 -3.42 -14.32
N VAL A 131 -4.99 -3.15 -13.05
CA VAL A 131 -5.20 -4.04 -11.90
C VAL A 131 -5.89 -3.27 -10.79
N THR A 132 -6.96 -3.81 -10.20
CA THR A 132 -7.61 -3.26 -9.01
C THR A 132 -7.85 -4.32 -7.93
N LEU A 133 -7.45 -4.04 -6.69
CA LEU A 133 -7.80 -4.86 -5.51
C LEU A 133 -8.63 -4.05 -4.51
N LEU A 134 -9.61 -4.69 -3.86
CA LEU A 134 -10.34 -4.10 -2.75
C LEU A 134 -10.60 -5.13 -1.62
N LEU A 135 -10.18 -4.79 -0.40
CA LEU A 135 -10.50 -5.50 0.84
C LEU A 135 -11.24 -4.59 1.84
N VAL A 136 -12.24 -5.13 2.55
CA VAL A 136 -13.01 -4.39 3.57
C VAL A 136 -13.46 -5.31 4.69
N ASP A 137 -13.05 -5.04 5.94
CA ASP A 137 -13.43 -5.85 7.10
C ASP A 137 -14.20 -5.04 8.16
N ASP A 138 -15.39 -5.53 8.60
CA ASP A 138 -16.17 -4.92 9.70
C ASP A 138 -15.76 -5.51 11.04
N ASN A 139 -15.08 -4.68 11.85
CA ASN A 139 -14.74 -4.98 13.23
C ASN A 139 -13.93 -6.28 13.42
N PRO A 140 -12.81 -6.48 12.70
CA PRO A 140 -11.88 -7.57 13.00
C PRO A 140 -11.27 -7.40 14.41
N VAL A 141 -10.77 -8.48 14.99
CA VAL A 141 -10.13 -8.52 16.32
C VAL A 141 -8.97 -9.53 16.29
N ASP A 142 -7.86 -9.33 17.00
CA ASP A 142 -6.72 -10.28 16.99
C ASP A 142 -6.32 -10.65 15.52
N SER A 143 -6.22 -9.69 14.58
CA SER A 143 -6.37 -9.94 13.13
C SER A 143 -5.23 -9.45 12.24
N GLU A 144 -4.54 -10.38 11.56
CA GLU A 144 -3.46 -10.13 10.60
C GLU A 144 -3.98 -10.07 9.13
N VAL A 145 -3.46 -9.16 8.30
CA VAL A 145 -3.74 -9.05 6.86
C VAL A 145 -2.47 -8.73 6.07
N THR A 146 -2.01 -9.61 5.19
CA THR A 146 -0.81 -9.39 4.36
C THR A 146 -1.12 -9.43 2.86
N LEU A 147 -0.91 -8.36 2.08
CA LEU A 147 -1.00 -8.42 0.61
C LEU A 147 0.38 -8.21 -0.02
N LEU A 148 0.74 -9.03 -1.01
CA LEU A 148 1.92 -8.78 -1.84
C LEU A 148 1.57 -8.70 -3.33
N SER A 149 2.29 -7.85 -4.08
CA SER A 149 2.35 -7.87 -5.54
C SER A 149 3.81 -7.83 -6.02
N VAL A 150 4.09 -8.43 -7.17
CA VAL A 150 5.39 -8.33 -7.84
C VAL A 150 5.18 -8.31 -9.35
N VAL A 151 5.40 -7.17 -10.02
CA VAL A 151 5.23 -7.05 -11.48
C VAL A 151 6.59 -6.91 -12.18
N LEU A 152 6.93 -7.87 -13.03
CA LEU A 152 8.23 -7.90 -13.69
C LEU A 152 8.15 -7.26 -15.08
N LYS A 153 8.68 -6.05 -15.24
CA LYS A 153 8.66 -5.26 -16.48
C LYS A 153 7.26 -5.00 -17.06
N PRO A 154 6.33 -4.39 -16.30
CA PRO A 154 5.14 -3.79 -16.92
C PRO A 154 5.56 -2.72 -17.96
N VAL A 155 4.76 -2.55 -19.01
CA VAL A 155 4.82 -1.45 -19.98
C VAL A 155 3.38 -0.96 -20.23
N ASP A 156 3.04 0.31 -20.07
CA ASP A 156 1.67 0.82 -20.25
C ASP A 156 0.67 0.21 -19.19
N ASN A 157 0.73 0.48 -17.87
CA ASN A 157 -0.12 -0.23 -16.85
C ASN A 157 -0.62 0.62 -15.67
N GLU A 158 -1.78 0.31 -15.09
CA GLU A 158 -2.32 0.94 -13.87
C GLU A 158 -2.53 -0.10 -12.74
N VAL A 159 -2.15 0.19 -11.49
CA VAL A 159 -2.36 -0.71 -10.32
C VAL A 159 -3.00 0.03 -9.14
N THR A 160 -4.30 -0.16 -8.91
CA THR A 160 -5.05 0.46 -7.79
C THR A 160 -5.37 -0.55 -6.66
N LEU A 161 -4.82 -0.38 -5.45
CA LEU A 161 -5.15 -1.22 -4.28
C LEU A 161 -5.91 -0.44 -3.19
N LEU A 162 -6.98 -1.03 -2.64
CA LEU A 162 -7.85 -0.38 -1.66
C LEU A 162 -8.06 -1.29 -0.43
N LEU A 163 -7.85 -0.79 0.78
CA LEU A 163 -8.11 -1.53 2.03
C LEU A 163 -8.83 -0.65 3.06
N VAL A 164 -9.87 -1.18 3.71
CA VAL A 164 -10.69 -0.42 4.67
C VAL A 164 -11.04 -1.27 5.91
N LEU A 165 -10.51 -0.89 7.08
CA LEU A 165 -10.82 -1.56 8.35
C LEU A 165 -11.78 -0.73 9.21
N LEU A 166 -12.89 -1.33 9.65
CA LEU A 166 -13.92 -0.61 10.42
C LEU A 166 -13.87 -0.99 11.89
N LYS A 167 -13.05 -0.29 12.68
CA LYS A 167 -12.72 -0.62 14.07
C LYS A 167 -12.03 -1.98 14.22
N PRO A 168 -10.85 -2.19 13.60
CA PRO A 168 -9.99 -3.29 14.02
C PRO A 168 -9.58 -3.09 15.49
N VAL A 169 -9.16 -4.17 16.13
CA VAL A 169 -8.71 -4.23 17.52
C VAL A 169 -7.64 -5.32 17.59
N ASP A 170 -6.48 -5.10 18.22
CA ASP A 170 -5.39 -6.11 18.25
C ASP A 170 -5.07 -6.60 16.81
N SER A 171 -4.73 -5.74 15.84
CA SER A 171 -4.73 -6.10 14.40
C SER A 171 -3.50 -5.62 13.62
N GLU A 172 -2.96 -6.44 12.70
CA GLU A 172 -1.73 -6.15 11.93
C GLU A 172 -2.02 -6.11 10.42
N VAL A 173 -1.53 -5.10 9.69
CA VAL A 173 -1.65 -4.99 8.22
C VAL A 173 -0.26 -4.88 7.58
N THR A 174 0.02 -5.67 6.53
CA THR A 174 1.26 -5.57 5.74
C THR A 174 0.95 -5.54 4.23
N LEU A 175 1.28 -4.46 3.51
CA LEU A 175 1.23 -4.42 2.03
C LEU A 175 2.66 -4.34 1.46
N LEU A 176 2.96 -5.08 0.38
CA LEU A 176 4.28 -5.10 -0.23
C LEU A 176 4.23 -5.22 -1.78
N LEU A 177 4.62 -4.17 -2.52
CA LEU A 177 4.73 -4.20 -3.99
C LEU A 177 6.20 -4.13 -4.47
N VAL A 178 6.56 -4.82 -5.55
CA VAL A 178 7.93 -4.79 -6.13
C VAL A 178 7.91 -4.90 -7.66
N ASP A 179 8.31 -3.82 -8.35
CA ASP A 179 8.21 -3.74 -9.82
C ASP A 179 9.58 -3.61 -10.51
N ASP A 180 9.96 -4.57 -11.35
CA ASP A 180 11.29 -4.62 -12.00
C ASP A 180 11.27 -4.01 -13.41
N ARG A 181 11.53 -2.70 -13.49
CA ARG A 181 11.48 -1.87 -14.71
C ARG A 181 10.06 -1.70 -15.27
N PRO A 182 9.13 -1.11 -14.49
CA PRO A 182 7.92 -0.56 -15.08
C PRO A 182 8.28 0.52 -16.11
N VAL A 183 7.37 0.76 -17.05
CA VAL A 183 7.49 1.78 -18.10
C VAL A 183 6.09 2.29 -18.42
N ASP A 184 5.84 3.59 -18.51
CA ASP A 184 4.49 4.15 -18.80
C ASP A 184 3.46 3.54 -17.82
N SER A 185 3.74 3.59 -16.50
CA SER A 185 2.95 2.85 -15.49
C SER A 185 2.58 3.67 -14.26
N GLU A 186 1.33 3.52 -13.80
CA GLU A 186 0.69 4.22 -12.69
C GLU A 186 0.35 3.25 -11.52
N VAL A 187 0.59 3.64 -10.26
CA VAL A 187 0.28 2.81 -9.07
C VAL A 187 -0.41 3.63 -7.98
N THR A 188 -1.61 3.24 -7.52
CA THR A 188 -2.37 3.93 -6.46
C THR A 188 -2.75 3.01 -5.29
N LEU A 189 -2.29 3.24 -4.05
CA LEU A 189 -2.74 2.47 -2.88
C LEU A 189 -3.49 3.35 -1.87
N LEU A 190 -4.68 2.94 -1.43
CA LEU A 190 -5.45 3.62 -0.38
C LEU A 190 -5.72 2.69 0.82
N LEU A 191 -5.35 3.11 2.03
CA LEU A 191 -5.73 2.51 3.31
C LEU A 191 -6.62 3.47 4.13
N VAL A 192 -7.67 2.95 4.78
CA VAL A 192 -8.59 3.76 5.61
C VAL A 192 -9.06 3.00 6.85
N GLU A 193 -8.67 3.42 8.06
CA GLU A 193 -9.09 2.76 9.29
C GLU A 193 -10.01 3.61 10.18
N LEU A 194 -11.24 3.14 10.42
CA LEU A 194 -12.25 3.91 11.17
C LEU A 194 -12.29 3.52 12.65
N LYS A 195 -11.35 4.07 13.40
CA LYS A 195 -11.04 3.82 14.83
C LYS A 195 -10.36 2.46 15.10
N PRO A 196 -9.18 2.21 14.55
CA PRO A 196 -8.37 1.09 15.02
C PRO A 196 -8.00 1.28 16.50
N VAL A 197 -7.63 0.18 17.14
CA VAL A 197 -7.21 0.13 18.55
C VAL A 197 -6.16 -0.98 18.68
N ASP A 198 -5.04 -0.76 19.36
CA ASP A 198 -3.98 -1.78 19.50
C ASP A 198 -3.59 -2.38 18.12
N SER A 199 -3.37 -1.55 17.07
CA SER A 199 -3.20 -2.03 15.67
C SER A 199 -1.92 -1.54 14.98
N GLU A 200 -1.26 -2.42 14.22
CA GLU A 200 0.01 -2.17 13.51
C GLU A 200 -0.20 -2.17 11.98
N VAL A 201 0.46 -1.27 11.24
CA VAL A 201 0.40 -1.17 9.77
C VAL A 201 1.81 -1.08 9.18
N THR A 202 2.10 -1.80 8.10
CA THR A 202 3.34 -1.70 7.33
C THR A 202 3.06 -1.70 5.82
N LEU A 203 3.33 -0.63 5.09
CA LEU A 203 3.26 -0.61 3.62
C LEU A 203 4.65 -0.45 3.01
N LEU A 204 4.99 -1.22 1.96
CA LEU A 204 6.32 -1.23 1.34
C LEU A 204 6.21 -1.30 -0.20
N LEU A 205 6.80 -0.34 -0.92
CA LEU A 205 6.83 -0.30 -2.41
C LEU A 205 8.27 -0.20 -2.92
N VAL A 206 8.61 -0.87 -4.03
CA VAL A 206 9.98 -0.88 -4.58
C VAL A 206 9.98 -0.91 -6.12
N GLU A 207 10.37 0.17 -6.80
CA GLU A 207 10.51 0.17 -8.27
C GLU A 207 11.98 0.12 -8.71
N LEU A 208 12.34 -0.84 -9.57
CA LEU A 208 13.73 -1.08 -9.97
C LEU A 208 14.01 -0.59 -11.39
N ARG A 209 14.21 0.73 -11.53
CA ARG A 209 14.30 1.53 -12.77
C ARG A 209 12.94 1.74 -13.45
N PRO A 210 11.98 2.43 -12.82
CA PRO A 210 10.81 2.92 -13.53
C PRO A 210 11.20 3.97 -14.59
N VAL A 211 10.34 4.17 -15.56
CA VAL A 211 10.53 5.12 -16.67
C VAL A 211 9.15 5.61 -17.11
N ASP A 212 8.91 6.92 -17.21
CA ASP A 212 7.61 7.46 -17.63
C ASP A 212 6.47 7.04 -16.65
N ASN A 213 6.66 7.12 -15.31
CA ASN A 213 5.84 6.43 -14.27
C ASN A 213 5.14 7.40 -13.26
N GLU A 214 4.01 7.02 -12.65
CA GLU A 214 3.38 7.74 -11.50
C GLU A 214 3.03 6.81 -10.32
N VAL A 215 3.29 7.22 -9.07
CA VAL A 215 2.91 6.48 -7.84
C VAL A 215 2.11 7.37 -6.88
N THR A 216 1.03 6.86 -6.27
CA THR A 216 0.22 7.56 -5.25
C THR A 216 -0.15 6.64 -4.08
N LEU A 217 0.28 6.93 -2.85
CA LEU A 217 -0.12 6.19 -1.63
C LEU A 217 -0.92 7.10 -0.68
N LEU A 218 -2.13 6.74 -0.24
CA LEU A 218 -2.88 7.48 0.79
C LEU A 218 -3.26 6.59 2.00
N LEU A 219 -3.11 7.09 3.23
CA LEU A 219 -3.55 6.44 4.47
C LEU A 219 -4.44 7.41 5.29
N VAL A 220 -5.59 6.97 5.81
CA VAL A 220 -6.58 7.86 6.49
C VAL A 220 -7.29 7.21 7.69
N ASP A 221 -6.96 7.63 8.92
CA ASP A 221 -7.42 6.97 10.15
C ASP A 221 -8.26 7.87 11.09
N ASP A 222 -9.50 7.49 11.43
CA ASP A 222 -10.42 8.30 12.26
C ASP A 222 -10.52 7.87 13.73
N ARG A 223 -9.54 8.33 14.51
CA ARG A 223 -9.22 8.01 15.93
C ARG A 223 -8.61 6.63 16.11
N PRO A 224 -7.42 6.37 15.56
CA PRO A 224 -6.59 5.27 16.03
C PRO A 224 -6.23 5.49 17.52
N VAL A 225 -5.90 4.41 18.23
CA VAL A 225 -5.57 4.42 19.65
C VAL A 225 -4.58 3.28 19.92
N ASP A 226 -3.44 3.53 20.57
CA ASP A 226 -2.42 2.50 20.83
C ASP A 226 -1.91 1.82 19.50
N ASN A 227 -1.72 2.58 18.41
CA ASN A 227 -1.40 2.07 17.05
C ASN A 227 0.07 2.33 16.60
N GLU A 228 0.62 1.49 15.72
CA GLU A 228 1.89 1.73 14.98
C GLU A 228 1.67 1.75 13.45
N VAL A 229 2.32 2.65 12.71
CA VAL A 229 2.21 2.75 11.23
C VAL A 229 3.58 2.96 10.58
N THR A 230 4.02 2.06 9.69
CA THR A 230 5.25 2.19 8.90
C THR A 230 4.96 2.23 7.39
N LEU A 231 5.33 3.30 6.68
CA LEU A 231 5.32 3.34 5.21
C LEU A 231 6.76 3.39 4.65
N LEU A 232 7.02 2.70 3.54
CA LEU A 232 8.37 2.55 3.00
C LEU A 232 8.36 2.47 1.45
N LEU A 233 9.07 3.36 0.74
CA LEU A 233 9.15 3.37 -0.73
C LEU A 233 10.62 3.45 -1.19
N VAL A 234 11.03 2.67 -2.21
CA VAL A 234 12.44 2.57 -2.66
C VAL A 234 12.61 2.42 -4.18
N ASP A 235 13.12 3.45 -4.86
CA ASP A 235 13.23 3.48 -6.33
C ASP A 235 14.68 3.54 -6.87
N ASP A 236 15.10 2.49 -7.59
CA ASP A 236 16.46 2.33 -8.14
C ASP A 236 16.58 2.89 -9.57
N ARG A 237 16.68 4.22 -9.68
CA ARG A 237 16.80 5.03 -10.92
C ARG A 237 15.49 5.20 -11.69
N PRO A 238 14.50 5.92 -11.13
CA PRO A 238 13.41 6.47 -11.93
C PRO A 238 13.94 7.44 -13.00
N VAL A 239 13.13 7.66 -14.03
CA VAL A 239 13.39 8.57 -15.16
C VAL A 239 12.04 9.09 -15.67
N ASP A 240 11.80 10.40 -15.76
CA ASP A 240 10.49 10.96 -16.16
C ASP A 240 9.38 10.35 -15.26
N SER A 241 9.47 10.51 -13.93
CA SER A 241 8.59 9.78 -12.98
C SER A 241 8.14 10.61 -11.79
N GLU A 242 6.88 10.42 -11.35
CA GLU A 242 6.23 11.16 -10.27
C GLU A 242 5.83 10.24 -9.08
N ALA A 243 5.93 10.69 -7.83
CA ALA A 243 5.50 9.92 -6.66
C ALA A 243 4.86 10.78 -5.54
N THR A 244 3.66 10.43 -5.09
CA THR A 244 2.89 11.18 -4.07
C THR A 244 2.47 10.30 -2.89
N LEU A 245 2.86 10.60 -1.65
CA LEU A 245 2.39 9.87 -0.45
C LEU A 245 1.65 10.79 0.53
N LEU A 246 0.42 10.46 0.90
CA LEU A 246 -0.41 11.20 1.87
C LEU A 246 -0.74 10.34 3.11
N LEU A 247 -0.61 10.89 4.31
CA LEU A 247 -1.10 10.27 5.56
C LEU A 247 -1.97 11.26 6.34
N VAL A 248 -3.10 10.80 6.91
CA VAL A 248 -4.09 11.65 7.59
C VAL A 248 -4.68 10.99 8.83
N GLU A 249 -4.19 11.32 10.04
CA GLU A 249 -4.80 10.84 11.29
C GLU A 249 -5.75 11.86 11.92
N LEU A 250 -6.98 11.46 12.25
CA LEU A 250 -7.97 12.34 12.85
C LEU A 250 -8.16 11.99 14.32
N LYS A 251 -7.43 12.67 15.21
CA LYS A 251 -7.36 12.43 16.66
C LYS A 251 -6.80 11.06 17.05
N PRO A 252 -5.56 10.72 16.63
CA PRO A 252 -4.85 9.58 17.20
C PRO A 252 -4.55 9.80 18.68
N VAL A 253 -4.25 8.72 19.40
CA VAL A 253 -3.92 8.74 20.84
C VAL A 253 -2.96 7.58 21.10
N ASP A 254 -1.84 7.81 21.78
CA ASP A 254 -0.87 6.74 22.10
C ASP A 254 -0.30 6.05 20.82
N ASN A 255 -0.07 6.79 19.71
CA ASN A 255 0.31 6.28 18.37
C ASN A 255 1.82 6.44 18.02
N GLU A 256 2.40 5.58 17.17
CA GLU A 256 3.71 5.81 16.50
C GLU A 256 3.59 5.69 14.96
N VAL A 257 4.19 6.63 14.21
CA VAL A 257 4.13 6.70 12.74
C VAL A 257 5.53 6.89 12.14
N THR A 258 5.95 6.06 11.19
CA THR A 258 7.23 6.18 10.47
C THR A 258 7.02 6.08 8.95
N LEU A 259 7.35 7.13 8.16
CA LEU A 259 7.37 7.05 6.69
C LEU A 259 8.80 7.22 6.16
N LEU A 260 9.19 6.39 5.19
CA LEU A 260 10.55 6.36 4.65
C LEU A 260 10.55 6.23 3.11
N PHE A 261 11.16 7.18 2.41
CA PHE A 261 11.30 7.20 0.94
C PHE A 261 12.79 7.21 0.56
N VAL A 262 13.17 6.41 -0.45
CA VAL A 262 14.57 6.29 -0.91
C VAL A 262 14.67 6.23 -2.44
N GLU A 263 15.12 7.31 -3.04
CA GLU A 263 15.48 7.38 -4.46
C GLU A 263 16.99 7.13 -4.67
N LEU A 264 17.36 6.44 -5.75
CA LEU A 264 18.76 6.09 -6.01
C LEU A 264 19.18 6.46 -7.44
N ARG A 265 19.45 7.75 -7.68
CA ARG A 265 19.74 8.40 -8.98
C ARG A 265 18.47 8.60 -9.86
N PRO A 266 17.49 9.39 -9.41
CA PRO A 266 16.42 9.85 -10.28
C PRO A 266 16.94 10.82 -11.35
N VAL A 267 16.15 11.03 -12.40
CA VAL A 267 16.46 11.91 -13.53
C VAL A 267 15.15 12.43 -14.10
N ASP A 268 14.94 13.75 -14.14
CA ASP A 268 13.65 14.34 -14.55
C ASP A 268 12.50 13.70 -13.71
N SER A 269 12.44 13.91 -12.38
CA SER A 269 11.50 13.17 -11.49
C SER A 269 10.94 14.04 -10.37
N GLU A 270 9.67 13.85 -9.97
CA GLU A 270 8.98 14.69 -8.97
C GLU A 270 8.43 13.87 -7.79
N VAL A 271 8.67 14.29 -6.53
CA VAL A 271 8.12 13.60 -5.33
C VAL A 271 7.35 14.55 -4.41
N THR A 272 6.18 14.13 -3.92
CA THR A 272 5.35 14.88 -2.96
C THR A 272 4.92 14.03 -1.75
N LEU A 273 5.42 14.31 -0.54
CA LEU A 273 4.94 13.65 0.69
C LEU A 273 4.12 14.63 1.55
N LEU A 274 2.90 14.32 1.97
CA LEU A 274 2.12 15.12 2.94
C LEU A 274 1.63 14.27 4.13
N LEU A 275 1.76 14.78 5.37
CA LEU A 275 1.15 14.19 6.58
C LEU A 275 0.23 15.20 7.29
N VAL A 276 -0.92 14.78 7.83
CA VAL A 276 -1.96 15.67 8.37
C VAL A 276 -2.70 15.12 9.61
N ASP A 277 -2.39 15.62 10.81
CA ASP A 277 -2.94 15.08 12.06
C ASP A 277 -3.88 16.06 12.79
N ASP A 278 -5.17 15.75 12.89
CA ASP A 278 -6.18 16.58 13.58
C ASP A 278 -6.31 16.22 15.06
N ARG A 279 -5.50 16.84 15.92
CA ARG A 279 -5.43 16.67 17.40
C ARG A 279 -4.89 15.32 17.89
N PRO A 280 -3.64 14.97 17.55
CA PRO A 280 -2.97 13.80 18.12
C PRO A 280 -2.64 14.02 19.61
N VAL A 281 -2.42 12.93 20.36
CA VAL A 281 -2.17 12.95 21.82
C VAL A 281 -1.20 11.83 22.19
N ASP A 282 -0.11 12.12 22.91
CA ASP A 282 0.89 11.10 23.31
C ASP A 282 1.37 10.27 22.08
N SER A 283 1.61 10.92 20.93
CA SER A 283 1.93 10.25 19.65
C SER A 283 3.27 10.71 19.05
N GLU A 284 3.99 9.81 18.38
CA GLU A 284 5.29 10.04 17.76
C GLU A 284 5.23 9.89 16.23
N VAL A 285 5.89 10.77 15.48
CA VAL A 285 5.88 10.79 14.00
C VAL A 285 7.30 10.97 13.45
N THR A 286 7.75 10.10 12.56
CA THR A 286 9.04 10.16 11.86
C THR A 286 8.87 10.13 10.34
N LEU A 287 9.28 11.18 9.62
CA LEU A 287 9.42 11.16 8.16
C LEU A 287 10.89 11.11 7.77
N LEU A 288 11.24 10.32 6.75
CA LEU A 288 12.61 10.20 6.23
C LEU A 288 12.59 10.15 4.69
N PHE A 289 13.29 11.07 4.04
CA PHE A 289 13.54 11.06 2.58
C PHE A 289 15.06 10.96 2.32
N VAL A 290 15.47 10.15 1.35
CA VAL A 290 16.87 10.00 0.92
C VAL A 290 16.96 9.96 -0.60
N ASP A 291 17.89 10.70 -1.17
CA ASP A 291 18.25 10.58 -2.58
C ASP A 291 19.79 10.49 -2.81
N ASP A 292 20.22 9.58 -3.67
CA ASP A 292 21.60 9.39 -4.13
C ASP A 292 21.78 9.84 -5.60
N ARG A 293 21.82 11.15 -5.83
CA ARG A 293 22.06 11.90 -7.10
C ARG A 293 20.81 12.13 -7.98
N PRO A 294 19.90 13.02 -7.58
CA PRO A 294 18.95 13.55 -8.55
C PRO A 294 19.65 14.38 -9.62
N VAL A 295 18.96 14.48 -10.75
CA VAL A 295 19.35 15.28 -11.91
C VAL A 295 18.07 15.85 -12.51
N ASP A 296 17.91 17.17 -12.51
CA ASP A 296 16.70 17.85 -13.00
C ASP A 296 15.39 17.36 -12.28
N SER A 297 15.47 17.05 -10.97
CA SER A 297 14.35 16.49 -10.15
C SER A 297 13.77 17.49 -9.12
N GLU A 298 12.49 17.33 -8.72
CA GLU A 298 11.81 18.16 -7.72
C GLU A 298 11.26 17.35 -6.52
N VAL A 299 11.40 17.84 -5.28
CA VAL A 299 10.91 17.16 -4.05
C VAL A 299 10.11 18.11 -3.16
N THR A 300 8.94 17.69 -2.68
CA THR A 300 8.01 18.51 -1.88
C THR A 300 7.50 17.74 -0.65
N LEU A 301 7.99 18.04 0.56
CA LEU A 301 7.54 17.40 1.80
C LEU A 301 6.70 18.36 2.67
N LEU A 302 5.58 17.87 3.21
CA LEU A 302 4.67 18.61 4.08
C LEU A 302 4.30 17.79 5.33
N SER A 303 4.16 18.47 6.46
CA SER A 303 3.53 17.93 7.67
C SER A 303 2.63 18.99 8.30
N VAL A 304 1.41 18.62 8.70
CA VAL A 304 0.36 19.54 9.14
C VAL A 304 -0.35 18.98 10.38
N VAL A 305 0.22 19.25 11.55
CA VAL A 305 -0.31 18.81 12.84
C VAL A 305 -1.20 19.91 13.43
N LEU A 306 -2.37 19.57 13.99
CA LEU A 306 -3.39 20.55 14.38
C LEU A 306 -3.86 20.34 15.82
N LYS A 307 -3.26 21.05 16.77
CA LYS A 307 -3.44 20.95 18.24
C LYS A 307 -2.96 19.62 18.81
N PRO A 308 -1.69 19.23 18.60
CA PRO A 308 -1.10 18.11 19.32
C PRO A 308 -1.01 18.42 20.82
N VAL A 309 -0.99 17.36 21.62
CA VAL A 309 -0.82 17.40 23.09
C VAL A 309 0.13 16.28 23.49
N ASP A 310 1.32 16.61 24.00
CA ASP A 310 2.38 15.65 24.36
C ASP A 310 2.89 14.79 23.16
N ASN A 311 3.20 15.35 21.98
CA ASN A 311 3.63 14.59 20.78
C ASN A 311 5.09 14.86 20.35
N GLU A 312 5.76 13.94 19.64
CA GLU A 312 7.05 14.19 18.95
C GLU A 312 6.93 14.09 17.41
N VAL A 313 7.53 15.01 16.65
CA VAL A 313 7.55 14.99 15.17
C VAL A 313 8.97 15.19 14.64
N THR A 314 9.58 14.17 14.07
CA THR A 314 10.90 14.18 13.44
C THR A 314 10.81 14.08 11.91
N LEU A 315 11.29 15.06 11.15
CA LEU A 315 11.45 14.94 9.69
C LEU A 315 12.94 15.01 9.29
N LEU A 316 13.40 14.04 8.50
CA LEU A 316 14.77 13.90 8.02
C LEU A 316 14.80 13.89 6.48
N LEU A 317 15.72 14.63 5.85
CA LEU A 317 15.95 14.61 4.41
C LEU A 317 17.45 14.56 4.11
N VAL A 318 17.89 13.70 3.19
CA VAL A 318 19.31 13.52 2.81
C VAL A 318 19.53 13.35 1.30
N ASP A 319 20.10 14.36 0.64
CA ASP A 319 20.46 14.35 -0.79
C ASP A 319 21.98 14.24 -0.97
N ASP A 320 22.49 13.20 -1.65
CA ASP A 320 23.92 13.07 -1.97
C ASP A 320 24.23 13.26 -3.47
N ARG A 321 24.73 14.45 -3.79
CA ARG A 321 25.09 15.00 -5.11
C ARG A 321 23.89 15.32 -6.03
N PRO A 322 22.88 16.08 -5.56
CA PRO A 322 21.83 16.66 -6.39
C PRO A 322 22.35 17.65 -7.44
N VAL A 323 21.73 17.68 -8.63
CA VAL A 323 22.14 18.48 -9.80
C VAL A 323 20.92 19.11 -10.47
N ASP A 324 20.93 20.44 -10.64
CA ASP A 324 19.86 21.23 -11.26
C ASP A 324 18.45 20.89 -10.69
N SER A 325 18.37 20.53 -9.39
CA SER A 325 17.19 19.99 -8.70
C SER A 325 16.52 21.01 -7.75
N GLU A 326 15.23 20.85 -7.42
CA GLU A 326 14.51 21.72 -6.46
C GLU A 326 13.92 20.96 -5.25
N VAL A 327 13.95 21.55 -4.04
CA VAL A 327 13.37 20.94 -2.81
C VAL A 327 12.51 21.93 -2.03
N THR A 328 11.31 21.54 -1.59
CA THR A 328 10.37 22.34 -0.77
C THR A 328 9.91 21.58 0.47
N LEU A 329 10.22 22.07 1.68
CA LEU A 329 9.73 21.50 2.95
C LEU A 329 8.82 22.49 3.70
N LEU A 330 7.60 22.07 4.06
CA LEU A 330 6.65 22.87 4.86
C LEU A 330 6.16 22.09 6.09
N LEU A 331 6.53 22.51 7.31
CA LEU A 331 5.89 22.05 8.54
C LEU A 331 4.89 23.08 9.07
N VAL A 332 3.71 22.62 9.50
CA VAL A 332 2.67 23.43 10.13
C VAL A 332 2.22 22.75 11.43
N ASP A 333 2.21 23.51 12.52
CA ASP A 333 1.62 23.13 13.80
C ASP A 333 0.65 24.23 14.28
N ASP A 334 -0.64 23.90 14.44
CA ASP A 334 -1.65 24.81 14.99
C ASP A 334 -1.91 24.53 16.47
N SER A 335 -1.25 25.27 17.36
CA SER A 335 -1.40 25.25 18.82
C SER A 335 -0.96 23.97 19.53
N PRO A 336 0.32 23.60 19.44
CA PRO A 336 0.86 22.49 20.21
C PRO A 336 0.82 22.76 21.70
N VAL A 337 0.76 21.67 22.47
CA VAL A 337 0.85 21.65 23.93
C VAL A 337 1.86 20.57 24.31
N ASP A 338 2.90 20.94 25.06
CA ASP A 338 3.93 20.03 25.59
C ASP A 338 4.58 19.08 24.53
N SER A 339 4.59 19.48 23.25
CA SER A 339 5.06 18.67 22.10
C SER A 339 6.46 19.09 21.59
N GLU A 340 7.20 18.19 20.94
CA GLU A 340 8.54 18.44 20.39
C GLU A 340 8.59 18.21 18.86
N VAL A 341 9.37 19.03 18.13
CA VAL A 341 9.55 18.92 16.68
C VAL A 341 11.03 18.97 16.30
N THR A 342 11.51 18.05 15.47
CA THR A 342 12.90 17.99 14.99
C THR A 342 12.95 17.93 13.45
N LEU A 343 13.54 18.94 12.80
CA LEU A 343 13.85 18.87 11.36
C LEU A 343 15.35 18.72 11.12
N LEU A 344 15.72 17.84 10.18
CA LEU A 344 17.08 17.65 9.69
C LEU A 344 17.09 17.60 8.16
N PHE A 345 17.88 18.48 7.53
CA PHE A 345 18.10 18.50 6.08
C PHE A 345 19.60 18.42 5.79
N VAL A 346 20.00 17.53 4.88
CA VAL A 346 21.40 17.21 4.58
C VAL A 346 21.62 17.19 3.07
N GLU A 347 22.27 18.22 2.53
CA GLU A 347 22.62 18.31 1.11
C GLU A 347 24.14 18.13 0.95
N LEU A 348 24.57 17.07 0.27
CA LEU A 348 25.99 16.72 0.16
C LEU A 348 26.48 16.89 -1.27
N LYS A 349 27.23 17.96 -1.53
CA LYS A 349 27.86 18.27 -2.83
C LYS A 349 26.89 18.60 -3.98
N PRO A 350 25.99 19.59 -3.79
CA PRO A 350 25.06 20.02 -4.81
C PRO A 350 25.70 20.71 -6.02
N VAL A 351 24.93 20.81 -7.10
CA VAL A 351 25.27 21.59 -8.31
C VAL A 351 24.03 22.34 -8.80
N ASP A 352 24.01 23.66 -8.62
CA ASP A 352 23.03 24.59 -9.20
C ASP A 352 21.53 24.37 -8.82
N ASN A 353 21.25 23.78 -7.64
CA ASN A 353 19.90 23.52 -7.08
C ASN A 353 19.21 24.73 -6.39
N GLU A 354 17.90 24.63 -6.11
CA GLU A 354 17.14 25.54 -5.21
C GLU A 354 16.46 24.79 -4.04
N VAL A 355 16.42 25.38 -2.83
CA VAL A 355 15.83 24.77 -1.62
C VAL A 355 14.98 25.80 -0.85
N THR A 356 13.70 25.47 -0.63
CA THR A 356 12.71 26.26 0.10
C THR A 356 12.28 25.55 1.38
N LEU A 357 12.46 26.21 2.54
CA LEU A 357 12.07 25.68 3.86
C LEU A 357 11.13 26.65 4.57
N LEU A 358 9.96 26.19 5.02
CA LEU A 358 9.03 26.94 5.88
C LEU A 358 8.60 26.10 7.08
N LEU A 359 8.55 26.73 8.25
CA LEU A 359 7.95 26.17 9.47
C LEU A 359 6.95 27.19 10.03
N VAL A 360 5.75 26.73 10.39
CA VAL A 360 4.65 27.53 10.91
C VAL A 360 4.12 26.90 12.20
N ASP A 361 4.68 27.32 13.32
CA ASP A 361 4.15 27.03 14.67
C ASP A 361 3.30 28.23 15.13
N ASP A 362 1.98 28.02 15.29
CA ASP A 362 1.04 29.06 15.74
C ASP A 362 0.41 28.75 17.10
N ARG A 363 0.80 29.52 18.12
CA ARG A 363 0.33 29.47 19.52
C ARG A 363 0.79 28.22 20.31
N PRO A 364 2.10 27.90 20.34
CA PRO A 364 2.64 26.82 21.16
C PRO A 364 2.44 27.07 22.66
N VAL A 365 2.36 25.98 23.42
CA VAL A 365 2.34 25.98 24.89
C VAL A 365 3.36 24.96 25.38
N ASP A 366 4.44 25.45 25.99
CA ASP A 366 5.51 24.65 26.59
C ASP A 366 6.14 23.58 25.64
N SER A 367 6.07 23.84 24.33
CA SER A 367 6.54 23.00 23.21
C SER A 367 7.95 23.40 22.72
N GLU A 368 8.76 22.47 22.17
CA GLU A 368 10.12 22.75 21.64
C GLU A 368 10.28 22.43 20.14
N VAL A 369 11.19 23.15 19.45
CA VAL A 369 11.47 22.97 18.01
C VAL A 369 12.99 23.02 17.74
N THR A 370 13.51 21.95 17.15
CA THR A 370 14.92 21.76 16.75
C THR A 370 15.06 21.76 15.22
N LEU A 371 16.02 22.51 14.69
CA LEU A 371 16.33 22.57 13.26
C LEU A 371 17.83 22.34 13.02
N LEU A 372 18.18 21.40 12.14
CA LEU A 372 19.54 21.07 11.74
C LEU A 372 19.68 21.07 10.22
N LEU A 373 20.57 21.90 9.69
CA LEU A 373 20.92 21.94 8.26
C LEU A 373 22.39 21.57 8.09
N VAL A 374 22.70 20.69 7.15
CA VAL A 374 24.06 20.25 6.81
C VAL A 374 24.28 20.39 5.30
N ASP A 375 25.26 21.22 4.93
CA ASP A 375 25.74 21.38 3.54
C ASP A 375 27.23 21.01 3.49
N ASP A 376 27.62 20.08 2.60
CA ASP A 376 29.02 19.73 2.29
C ASP A 376 29.40 20.06 0.83
N ASN A 377 29.18 21.31 0.42
CA ASN A 377 29.56 21.90 -0.86
C ASN A 377 31.08 21.83 -1.16
N PRO A 378 31.53 21.11 -2.24
CA PRO A 378 32.93 20.95 -2.60
C PRO A 378 33.41 22.07 -3.56
N VAL A 379 33.83 23.18 -2.94
CA VAL A 379 34.39 24.41 -3.57
C VAL A 379 35.51 24.19 -4.60
#